data_AF-A0A258EC11-F1
#
_entry.id   AF-A0A258EC11-F1
#
_cell.length_a   1.000
_cell.length_b   1.000
_cell.length_c   1.000
_cell.angle_alpha   90.00
_cell.angle_beta   90.00
_cell.angle_gamma   90.00
#
_symmetry.space_group_name_H-M   'P 1'
#
loop_
_entity.id
_entity.type
_entity.pdbx_description
1 polymer ?
#
loop_
_entity_poly.entity_id
_entity_poly.type
_entity_poly.pdbx_seq_one_letter_code
_entity_poly.pdbx_strand_id
1 'polypeptide(L)'
;DIIEVLDHLQLPPAHFMGVSLGTIIARQLAEMQPHRVKSLVMAGAVTRLTFQSRVLVLLGNLFKKYIPYMWLYRLFAFIIMPRKQHAESRNLFIQEAQKLCQKEFIRWFKLTKDINPLLKYFKEKDLGIPTLYVMGDQDVMFLEPVRNLVKLHKSAILKILEKCGHVVNVEQPEKFNQISLAFIKNQTNPTFTIR
;
A
#
# COMPACT_ATOMS: atom_id res chain seq x y z
N ASP A 1 3.07 13.87 12.23
CA ASP A 1 1.65 13.63 11.81
C ASP A 1 0.98 12.44 12.50
N ILE A 2 1.11 11.18 12.03
CA ILE A 2 0.32 10.07 12.62
C ILE A 2 0.60 9.91 14.11
N ILE A 3 1.88 9.89 14.51
CA ILE A 3 2.28 9.76 15.92
C ILE A 3 1.70 10.91 16.76
N GLU A 4 1.78 12.15 16.28
CA GLU A 4 1.20 13.32 16.97
C GLU A 4 -0.32 13.21 17.15
N VAL A 5 -1.04 12.69 16.15
CA VAL A 5 -2.50 12.44 16.29
C VAL A 5 -2.77 11.37 17.34
N LEU A 6 -1.99 10.28 17.34
CA LEU A 6 -2.12 9.22 18.36
C LEU A 6 -1.84 9.75 19.77
N ASP A 7 -0.82 10.59 19.92
CA ASP A 7 -0.45 11.19 21.21
C ASP A 7 -1.49 12.22 21.67
N HIS A 8 -1.95 13.10 20.77
CA HIS A 8 -2.98 14.10 21.08
C HIS A 8 -4.29 13.45 21.54
N LEU A 9 -4.70 12.36 20.87
CA LEU A 9 -5.90 11.60 21.21
C LEU A 9 -5.67 10.55 22.31
N GLN A 10 -4.42 10.40 22.79
CA GLN A 10 -4.02 9.43 23.80
C GLN A 10 -4.45 7.99 23.48
N LEU A 11 -4.30 7.60 22.20
CA LEU A 11 -4.77 6.30 21.74
C LEU A 11 -3.85 5.16 22.22
N PRO A 12 -4.42 4.05 22.70
CA PRO A 12 -3.65 2.84 23.00
C PRO A 12 -3.11 2.21 21.70
N PRO A 13 -2.22 1.20 21.79
CA PRO A 13 -1.76 0.47 20.62
C PRO A 13 -2.92 -0.01 19.73
N ALA A 14 -2.79 0.20 18.43
CA ALA A 14 -3.87 0.04 17.46
C ALA A 14 -3.48 -0.86 16.28
N HIS A 15 -4.48 -1.32 15.53
CA HIS A 15 -4.30 -1.99 14.25
C HIS A 15 -4.29 -0.92 13.15
N PHE A 16 -3.35 -1.01 12.22
CA PHE A 16 -3.25 -0.06 11.11
C PHE A 16 -3.56 -0.74 9.78
N MET A 17 -4.28 -0.02 8.92
CA MET A 17 -4.58 -0.46 7.57
C MET A 17 -4.07 0.58 6.57
N GLY A 18 -3.33 0.12 5.56
CA GLY A 18 -2.81 0.95 4.49
C GLY A 18 -3.27 0.43 3.14
N VAL A 19 -3.52 1.35 2.21
CA VAL A 19 -3.80 1.04 0.79
C VAL A 19 -2.69 1.62 -0.07
N SER A 20 -2.13 0.83 -0.99
CA SER A 20 -1.12 1.30 -1.95
C SER A 20 0.05 2.01 -1.25
N LEU A 21 0.35 3.28 -1.57
CA LEU A 21 1.38 4.07 -0.87
C LEU A 21 1.17 4.20 0.65
N GLY A 22 -0.08 4.15 1.13
CA GLY A 22 -0.38 4.13 2.56
C GLY A 22 0.22 2.91 3.27
N THR A 23 0.50 1.82 2.57
CA THR A 23 1.22 0.66 3.12
C THR A 23 2.67 0.97 3.47
N ILE A 24 3.33 1.87 2.73
CA ILE A 24 4.68 2.34 3.04
C ILE A 24 4.65 3.14 4.35
N ILE A 25 3.65 4.03 4.49
CA ILE A 25 3.48 4.87 5.68
C ILE A 25 3.18 3.99 6.91
N ALA A 26 2.24 3.06 6.79
CA ALA A 26 1.89 2.15 7.88
C ALA A 26 3.08 1.28 8.31
N ARG A 27 3.88 0.80 7.33
CA ARG A 27 5.11 0.06 7.62
C ARG A 27 6.14 0.93 8.33
N GLN A 28 6.34 2.17 7.86
CA GLN A 28 7.28 3.10 8.47
C GLN A 28 6.88 3.47 9.91
N LEU A 29 5.58 3.63 10.18
CA LEU A 29 5.09 3.82 11.54
C LEU A 29 5.42 2.64 12.44
N ALA A 30 5.15 1.41 11.97
CA ALA A 30 5.45 0.18 12.71
C ALA A 30 6.95 0.00 12.97
N GLU A 31 7.78 0.47 12.05
CA GLU A 31 9.24 0.48 12.18
C GLU A 31 9.72 1.49 13.25
N MET A 32 9.17 2.70 13.23
CA MET A 32 9.56 3.79 14.11
C MET A 32 8.99 3.64 15.53
N GLN A 33 7.77 3.10 15.66
CA GLN A 33 7.02 3.02 16.91
C GLN A 33 6.34 1.64 17.05
N PRO A 34 7.10 0.53 17.09
CA PRO A 34 6.54 -0.82 17.07
C PRO A 34 5.58 -1.10 18.23
N HIS A 35 5.83 -0.53 19.41
CA HIS A 35 4.97 -0.68 20.59
C HIS A 35 3.56 -0.08 20.42
N ARG A 36 3.35 0.80 19.43
CA ARG A 36 2.04 1.41 19.12
C ARG A 36 1.23 0.57 18.12
N VAL A 37 1.83 -0.44 17.49
CA VAL A 37 1.21 -1.18 16.38
C VAL A 37 0.95 -2.64 16.78
N LYS A 38 -0.33 -2.99 16.89
CA LYS A 38 -0.77 -4.37 17.17
C LYS A 38 -0.64 -5.29 15.96
N SER A 39 -1.09 -4.80 14.80
CA SER A 39 -0.99 -5.52 13.53
C SER A 39 -1.15 -4.59 12.34
N LEU A 40 -0.81 -5.09 11.15
CA LEU A 40 -0.90 -4.37 9.89
C LEU A 40 -1.83 -5.09 8.90
N VAL A 41 -2.69 -4.34 8.21
CA VAL A 41 -3.43 -4.80 7.03
C VAL A 41 -3.00 -3.99 5.82
N MET A 42 -2.45 -4.65 4.81
CA MET A 42 -1.76 -4.04 3.67
C MET A 42 -2.52 -4.38 2.38
N ALA A 43 -3.37 -3.48 1.91
CA ALA A 43 -4.16 -3.63 0.70
C ALA A 43 -3.40 -3.10 -0.52
N GLY A 44 -3.22 -3.93 -1.57
CA GLY A 44 -2.50 -3.51 -2.77
C GLY A 44 -1.10 -2.98 -2.46
N ALA A 45 -0.34 -3.71 -1.64
CA ALA A 45 0.86 -3.20 -1.00
C ALA A 45 2.00 -2.90 -1.98
N VAL A 46 2.67 -1.77 -1.75
CA VAL A 46 3.85 -1.35 -2.53
C VAL A 46 5.10 -1.75 -1.76
N THR A 47 5.73 -2.86 -2.14
CA THR A 47 6.96 -3.38 -1.50
C THR A 47 8.21 -3.16 -2.34
N ARG A 48 8.05 -2.89 -3.64
CA ARG A 48 9.15 -2.54 -4.55
C ARG A 48 8.62 -1.75 -5.74
N LEU A 49 9.41 -0.80 -6.22
CA LEU A 49 9.20 -0.22 -7.54
C LEU A 49 9.81 -1.13 -8.62
N THR A 50 8.99 -1.60 -9.55
CA THR A 50 9.42 -2.32 -10.75
C THR A 50 10.29 -1.42 -11.64
N PHE A 51 11.02 -2.01 -12.59
CA PHE A 51 11.80 -1.22 -13.56
C PHE A 51 10.93 -0.20 -14.30
N GLN A 52 9.73 -0.61 -14.73
CA GLN A 52 8.76 0.25 -15.39
C GLN A 52 8.36 1.44 -14.50
N SER A 53 8.02 1.20 -13.22
CA SER A 53 7.64 2.30 -12.33
C SER A 53 8.81 3.21 -11.98
N ARG A 54 10.04 2.69 -11.90
CA ARG A 54 11.25 3.52 -11.73
C ARG A 54 11.48 4.45 -12.91
N VAL A 55 11.36 3.95 -14.15
CA VAL A 55 11.50 4.77 -15.36
C VAL A 55 10.43 5.85 -15.40
N LEU A 56 9.18 5.52 -15.10
CA LEU A 56 8.09 6.50 -15.08
C LEU A 56 8.29 7.56 -14.00
N VAL A 57 8.74 7.18 -12.80
CA VAL A 57 9.07 8.12 -11.73
C VAL A 57 10.24 9.01 -12.13
N LEU A 58 11.25 8.50 -12.84
CA LEU A 58 12.36 9.30 -13.35
C LEU A 58 11.86 10.35 -14.36
N LEU A 59 11.11 9.91 -15.37
CA LEU A 59 10.56 10.78 -16.42
C LEU A 59 9.58 11.80 -15.84
N GLY A 60 8.69 11.37 -14.95
CA GLY A 60 7.79 12.29 -14.24
C GLY A 60 8.58 13.33 -13.44
N ASN A 61 9.70 12.96 -12.82
CA ASN A 61 10.52 13.92 -12.08
C ASN A 61 11.22 14.95 -12.96
N LEU A 62 11.61 14.56 -14.18
CA LEU A 62 12.22 15.44 -15.18
C LEU A 62 11.20 16.44 -15.74
N PHE A 63 9.98 15.98 -16.03
CA PHE A 63 8.99 16.79 -16.76
C PHE A 63 7.83 17.34 -15.91
N LYS A 64 7.75 17.07 -14.60
CA LYS A 64 6.65 17.51 -13.70
C LYS A 64 6.33 19.01 -13.68
N LYS A 65 7.26 19.86 -14.10
CA LYS A 65 7.04 21.32 -14.19
C LYS A 65 6.32 21.74 -15.47
N TYR A 66 6.46 20.95 -16.53
CA TYR A 66 5.98 21.29 -17.88
C TYR A 66 4.76 20.46 -18.29
N ILE A 67 4.62 19.25 -17.77
CA ILE A 67 3.49 18.35 -18.07
C ILE A 67 2.38 18.57 -17.03
N PRO A 68 1.11 18.76 -17.45
CA PRO A 68 -0.02 18.76 -16.54
C PRO A 68 -0.05 17.47 -15.72
N TYR A 69 -0.08 17.61 -14.40
CA TYR A 69 0.02 16.45 -13.49
C TYR A 69 -1.06 15.39 -13.75
N MET A 70 -2.25 15.80 -14.19
CA MET A 70 -3.35 14.89 -14.54
C MET A 70 -3.01 13.95 -15.70
N TRP A 71 -2.18 14.37 -16.65
CA TRP A 71 -1.75 13.49 -17.74
C TRP A 71 -0.87 12.36 -17.21
N LEU A 72 0.04 12.68 -16.29
CA LEU A 72 0.85 11.70 -15.59
C LEU A 72 -0.01 10.76 -14.74
N TYR A 73 -0.99 11.29 -13.99
CA TYR A 73 -1.90 10.46 -13.21
C TYR A 73 -2.71 9.50 -14.07
N ARG A 74 -3.26 9.96 -15.20
CA ARG A 74 -3.98 9.09 -16.15
C ARG A 74 -3.06 7.98 -16.66
N LEU A 75 -1.83 8.32 -17.07
CA LEU A 75 -0.84 7.33 -17.49
C LEU A 75 -0.57 6.30 -16.38
N PHE A 76 -0.30 6.73 -15.16
CA PHE A 76 -0.10 5.84 -14.01
C PHE A 76 -1.30 4.96 -13.74
N ALA A 77 -2.51 5.50 -13.82
CA ALA A 77 -3.74 4.77 -13.60
C ALA A 77 -3.88 3.59 -14.58
N PHE A 78 -3.53 3.80 -15.86
CA PHE A 78 -3.53 2.74 -16.87
C PHE A 78 -2.39 1.73 -16.70
N ILE A 79 -1.24 2.15 -16.20
CA ILE A 79 -0.11 1.25 -15.99
C ILE A 79 -0.34 0.35 -14.77
N ILE A 80 -0.90 0.89 -13.70
CA ILE A 80 -1.21 0.14 -12.47
C ILE A 80 -2.46 -0.74 -12.66
N MET A 81 -3.47 -0.23 -13.39
CA MET A 81 -4.74 -0.92 -13.63
C MET A 81 -5.05 -1.01 -15.14
N PRO A 82 -4.32 -1.87 -15.88
CA PRO A 82 -4.37 -1.89 -17.35
C PRO A 82 -5.63 -2.54 -17.94
N ARG A 83 -6.26 -3.46 -17.21
CA ARG A 83 -7.40 -4.22 -17.73
C ARG A 83 -8.68 -3.39 -17.71
N LYS A 84 -9.57 -3.66 -18.68
CA LYS A 84 -10.88 -2.99 -18.79
C LYS A 84 -11.75 -3.19 -17.54
N GLN A 85 -11.69 -4.38 -16.94
CA GLN A 85 -12.44 -4.72 -15.73
C GLN A 85 -12.09 -3.86 -14.50
N HIS A 86 -10.92 -3.21 -14.46
CA HIS A 86 -10.52 -2.31 -13.37
C HIS A 86 -10.83 -0.83 -13.68
N ALA A 87 -11.75 -0.57 -14.62
CA ALA A 87 -12.09 0.80 -15.02
C ALA A 87 -12.63 1.65 -13.88
N GLU A 88 -13.41 1.06 -12.98
CA GLU A 88 -13.97 1.74 -11.82
C GLU A 88 -12.85 2.24 -10.89
N SER A 89 -11.97 1.34 -10.43
CA SER A 89 -10.80 1.69 -9.62
C SER A 89 -9.89 2.72 -10.29
N ARG A 90 -9.70 2.60 -11.60
CA ARG A 90 -8.91 3.56 -12.39
C ARG A 90 -9.56 4.94 -12.42
N ASN A 91 -10.88 5.00 -12.60
CA ASN A 91 -11.64 6.24 -12.60
C ASN A 91 -11.64 6.88 -11.21
N LEU A 92 -11.82 6.09 -10.15
CA LEU A 92 -11.73 6.56 -8.76
C LEU A 92 -10.35 7.18 -8.49
N PHE A 93 -9.27 6.50 -8.86
CA PHE A 93 -7.91 7.02 -8.70
C PHE A 93 -7.70 8.36 -9.44
N ILE A 94 -8.22 8.47 -10.67
CA ILE A 94 -8.16 9.71 -11.45
C ILE A 94 -9.00 10.82 -10.81
N GLN A 95 -10.18 10.52 -10.29
CA GLN A 95 -11.06 11.49 -9.62
C GLN A 95 -10.43 12.01 -8.32
N GLU A 96 -9.85 11.13 -7.50
CA GLU A 96 -9.15 11.56 -6.28
C GLU A 96 -7.92 12.40 -6.60
N ALA A 97 -7.20 12.09 -7.68
CA ALA A 97 -6.09 12.91 -8.14
C ALA A 97 -6.50 14.34 -8.55
N GLN A 98 -7.72 14.53 -9.08
CA GLN A 98 -8.20 15.88 -9.46
C GLN A 98 -8.37 16.81 -8.25
N LYS A 99 -8.56 16.27 -7.05
CA LYS A 99 -8.67 17.05 -5.82
C LYS A 99 -7.31 17.61 -5.35
N LEU A 100 -6.20 17.13 -5.92
CA LEU A 100 -4.85 17.61 -5.64
C LEU A 100 -4.49 18.79 -6.55
N CYS A 101 -3.82 19.81 -6.03
CA CYS A 101 -3.25 20.86 -6.87
C CYS A 101 -1.85 20.48 -7.38
N GLN A 102 -1.39 21.14 -8.45
CA GLN A 102 -0.09 20.85 -9.07
C GLN A 102 1.10 21.04 -8.10
N LYS A 103 0.99 21.99 -7.16
CA LYS A 103 2.02 22.22 -6.14
C LYS A 103 2.19 21.00 -5.22
N GLU A 104 1.09 20.44 -4.76
CA GLU A 104 1.11 19.25 -3.91
C GLU A 104 1.54 18.01 -4.70
N PHE A 105 1.16 17.90 -5.98
CA PHE A 105 1.72 16.87 -6.85
C PHE A 105 3.25 16.95 -6.92
N ILE A 106 3.83 18.12 -7.18
CA ILE A 106 5.29 18.27 -7.28
C ILE A 106 5.97 17.91 -5.96
N ARG A 107 5.37 18.24 -4.81
CA ARG A 107 5.85 17.87 -3.47
C ARG A 107 5.85 16.35 -3.30
N TRP A 108 4.71 15.71 -3.53
CA TRP A 108 4.58 14.24 -3.50
C TRP A 108 5.56 13.55 -4.44
N PHE A 109 5.74 14.08 -5.64
CA PHE A 109 6.64 13.50 -6.62
C PHE A 109 8.12 13.61 -6.21
N LYS A 110 8.51 14.63 -5.43
CA LYS A 110 9.88 14.71 -4.88
C LYS A 110 10.16 13.58 -3.88
N LEU A 111 9.17 13.21 -3.05
CA LEU A 111 9.29 12.16 -2.05
C LEU A 111 9.55 10.77 -2.67
N THR A 112 9.20 10.58 -3.94
CA THR A 112 9.43 9.31 -4.65
C THR A 112 10.91 8.89 -4.72
N LYS A 113 11.84 9.84 -4.59
CA LYS A 113 13.29 9.55 -4.55
C LYS A 113 13.68 8.74 -3.31
N ASP A 114 13.03 9.02 -2.19
CA ASP A 114 13.34 8.42 -0.89
C ASP A 114 12.61 7.07 -0.70
N ILE A 115 11.59 6.79 -1.53
CA ILE A 115 10.82 5.55 -1.49
C ILE A 115 11.70 4.34 -1.84
N ASN A 116 12.57 4.41 -2.84
CA ASN A 116 13.27 3.21 -3.31
C ASN A 116 14.28 2.62 -2.30
N PRO A 117 15.10 3.44 -1.60
CA PRO A 117 15.91 2.96 -0.47
C PRO A 117 15.05 2.37 0.67
N LEU A 118 13.94 3.04 1.02
CA LEU A 118 13.03 2.61 2.07
C LEU A 118 12.40 1.24 1.77
N LEU A 119 11.93 1.04 0.53
CA LEU A 119 11.37 -0.22 0.08
C LEU A 119 12.39 -1.37 0.09
N LYS A 120 13.66 -1.09 -0.24
CA LYS A 120 14.73 -2.08 -0.13
C LYS A 120 14.91 -2.52 1.34
N TYR A 121 14.96 -1.55 2.25
CA TYR A 121 15.06 -1.83 3.68
C TYR A 121 13.88 -2.66 4.20
N PHE A 122 12.64 -2.31 3.80
CA PHE A 122 11.45 -3.06 4.19
C PHE A 122 11.45 -4.50 3.70
N LYS A 123 12.06 -4.80 2.56
CA LYS A 123 12.20 -6.18 2.08
C LYS A 123 13.13 -7.00 2.99
N GLU A 124 14.19 -6.40 3.50
CA GLU A 124 15.23 -7.08 4.25
C GLU A 124 14.84 -7.29 5.73
N LYS A 125 14.09 -6.36 6.32
CA LYS A 125 13.75 -6.39 7.75
C LYS A 125 12.36 -6.96 8.02
N ASP A 126 12.29 -8.07 8.74
CA ASP A 126 11.07 -8.54 9.39
C ASP A 126 10.89 -7.80 10.73
N LEU A 127 9.68 -7.29 11.01
CA LEU A 127 9.39 -6.56 12.26
C LEU A 127 8.85 -7.46 13.38
N GLY A 128 8.48 -8.71 13.07
CA GLY A 128 7.77 -9.58 14.02
C GLY A 128 6.34 -9.14 14.34
N ILE A 129 5.86 -8.05 13.72
CA ILE A 129 4.49 -7.55 13.86
C ILE A 129 3.59 -8.35 12.91
N PRO A 130 2.46 -8.93 13.40
CA PRO A 130 1.50 -9.62 12.56
C PRO A 130 1.03 -8.74 11.39
N THR A 131 1.23 -9.19 10.17
CA THR A 131 0.98 -8.41 8.95
C THR A 131 0.18 -9.23 7.94
N LEU A 132 -1.01 -8.77 7.58
CA LEU A 132 -1.81 -9.33 6.50
C LEU A 132 -1.63 -8.50 5.24
N TYR A 133 -1.21 -9.13 4.15
CA TYR A 133 -1.26 -8.59 2.80
C TYR A 133 -2.51 -9.09 2.09
N VAL A 134 -3.31 -8.18 1.54
CA VAL A 134 -4.45 -8.49 0.67
C VAL A 134 -4.16 -7.91 -0.72
N MET A 135 -3.97 -8.80 -1.69
CA MET A 135 -3.57 -8.45 -3.06
C MET A 135 -4.58 -8.98 -4.07
N GLY A 136 -4.69 -8.34 -5.22
CA GLY A 136 -5.43 -8.90 -6.36
C GLY A 136 -4.55 -9.81 -7.20
N ASP A 137 -5.11 -10.87 -7.79
CA ASP A 137 -4.40 -11.76 -8.73
C ASP A 137 -4.01 -11.05 -10.04
N GLN A 138 -4.67 -9.94 -10.36
CA GLN A 138 -4.41 -9.12 -11.55
C GLN A 138 -3.56 -7.89 -11.26
N ASP A 139 -3.04 -7.73 -10.03
CA ASP A 139 -2.04 -6.72 -9.68
C ASP A 139 -0.66 -7.14 -10.22
N VAL A 140 -0.49 -6.94 -11.53
CA VAL A 140 0.71 -7.33 -12.28
C VAL A 140 1.97 -6.60 -11.80
N MET A 141 1.83 -5.43 -11.18
CA MET A 141 2.97 -4.62 -10.79
C MET A 141 3.51 -5.00 -9.40
N PHE A 142 2.64 -5.31 -8.45
CA PHE A 142 3.04 -5.40 -7.04
C PHE A 142 2.86 -6.78 -6.41
N LEU A 143 2.07 -7.68 -7.01
CA LEU A 143 1.81 -9.00 -6.43
C LEU A 143 3.08 -9.84 -6.24
N GLU A 144 3.91 -9.97 -7.28
CA GLU A 144 5.08 -10.85 -7.23
C GLU A 144 6.15 -10.38 -6.22
N PRO A 145 6.49 -9.08 -6.12
CA PRO A 145 7.28 -8.57 -5.01
C PRO A 145 6.74 -8.93 -3.62
N VAL A 146 5.42 -8.82 -3.41
CA VAL A 146 4.77 -9.19 -2.14
C VAL A 146 4.86 -10.69 -1.88
N ARG A 147 4.60 -11.55 -2.88
CA ARG A 147 4.76 -13.01 -2.75
C ARG A 147 6.16 -13.39 -2.26
N ASN A 148 7.19 -12.74 -2.80
CA ASN A 148 8.57 -13.01 -2.42
C ASN A 148 8.91 -12.47 -1.02
N LEU A 149 8.32 -11.36 -0.61
CA LEU A 149 8.50 -10.80 0.74
C LEU A 149 7.86 -11.70 1.81
N VAL A 150 6.63 -12.17 1.58
CA VAL A 150 5.90 -13.01 2.55
C VAL A 150 6.56 -14.39 2.74
N LYS A 151 7.32 -14.90 1.75
CA LYS A 151 8.15 -16.10 1.94
C LYS A 151 9.30 -15.89 2.93
N LEU A 152 9.77 -14.66 3.09
CA LEU A 152 10.91 -14.33 3.95
C LEU A 152 10.48 -13.89 5.34
N HIS A 153 9.30 -13.26 5.47
CA HIS A 153 8.82 -12.66 6.72
C HIS A 153 7.83 -13.59 7.41
N LYS A 154 8.18 -14.09 8.60
CA LYS A 154 7.40 -15.11 9.31
C LYS A 154 6.12 -14.56 9.92
N SER A 155 6.08 -13.26 10.23
CA SER A 155 4.89 -12.60 10.76
C SER A 155 3.92 -12.13 9.66
N ALA A 156 4.23 -12.40 8.38
CA ALA A 156 3.45 -11.96 7.25
C ALA A 156 2.56 -13.08 6.68
N ILE A 157 1.33 -12.73 6.31
CA ILE A 157 0.35 -13.62 5.66
C ILE A 157 -0.10 -12.96 4.36
N LEU A 158 -0.23 -13.72 3.28
CA LEU A 158 -0.75 -13.24 1.99
C LEU A 158 -2.11 -13.87 1.69
N LYS A 159 -3.11 -13.03 1.40
CA LYS A 159 -4.39 -13.41 0.80
C LYS A 159 -4.54 -12.75 -0.56
N ILE A 160 -4.92 -13.55 -1.55
CA ILE A 160 -5.06 -13.10 -2.93
C ILE A 160 -6.52 -13.20 -3.33
N LEU A 161 -7.09 -12.11 -3.83
CA LEU A 161 -8.43 -12.07 -4.37
C LEU A 161 -8.38 -12.34 -5.87
N GLU A 162 -9.14 -13.34 -6.31
CA GLU A 162 -9.27 -13.69 -7.72
C GLU A 162 -10.08 -12.64 -8.49
N LYS A 163 -9.75 -12.45 -9.77
CA LYS A 163 -10.38 -11.47 -10.65
C LYS A 163 -10.35 -10.05 -10.09
N CYS A 164 -9.27 -9.68 -9.42
CA CYS A 164 -9.15 -8.41 -8.70
C CYS A 164 -7.82 -7.70 -9.01
N GLY A 165 -7.88 -6.38 -9.18
CA GLY A 165 -6.72 -5.54 -9.49
C GLY A 165 -5.99 -5.02 -8.26
N HIS A 166 -5.36 -3.86 -8.42
CA HIS A 166 -4.54 -3.23 -7.38
C HIS A 166 -5.37 -2.72 -6.18
N VAL A 167 -6.57 -2.16 -6.45
CA VAL A 167 -7.39 -1.49 -5.43
C VAL A 167 -8.44 -2.45 -4.87
N VAL A 168 -7.95 -3.49 -4.18
CA VAL A 168 -8.77 -4.62 -3.70
C VAL A 168 -9.94 -4.23 -2.81
N ASN A 169 -9.79 -3.16 -2.03
CA ASN A 169 -10.81 -2.67 -1.10
C ASN A 169 -11.98 -1.96 -1.82
N VAL A 170 -11.82 -1.60 -3.09
CA VAL A 170 -12.86 -0.98 -3.92
C VAL A 170 -13.44 -2.02 -4.87
N GLU A 171 -12.61 -2.88 -5.45
CA GLU A 171 -13.08 -3.88 -6.43
C GLU A 171 -13.83 -5.05 -5.80
N GLN A 172 -13.45 -5.47 -4.59
CA GLN A 172 -14.11 -6.56 -3.86
C GLN A 172 -14.26 -6.21 -2.37
N PRO A 173 -15.04 -5.18 -2.04
CA PRO A 173 -15.10 -4.61 -0.69
C PRO A 173 -15.58 -5.61 0.36
N GLU A 174 -16.56 -6.46 0.05
CA GLU A 174 -17.11 -7.44 1.01
C GLU A 174 -16.06 -8.46 1.42
N LYS A 175 -15.37 -9.06 0.44
CA LYS A 175 -14.31 -10.04 0.69
C LYS A 175 -13.12 -9.40 1.39
N PHE A 176 -12.72 -8.20 0.95
CA PHE A 176 -11.65 -7.45 1.59
C PHE A 176 -11.96 -7.19 3.08
N ASN A 177 -13.17 -6.71 3.38
CA ASN A 177 -13.61 -6.43 4.74
C ASN A 177 -13.69 -7.71 5.58
N GLN A 178 -14.25 -8.79 5.03
CA GLN A 178 -14.35 -10.08 5.72
C GLN A 178 -12.96 -10.59 6.15
N ILE A 179 -12.00 -10.62 5.22
CA ILE A 179 -10.64 -11.11 5.47
C ILE A 179 -9.92 -10.20 6.49
N SER A 180 -10.03 -8.89 6.33
CA SER A 180 -9.35 -7.91 7.18
C SER A 180 -9.88 -7.94 8.61
N LEU A 181 -11.20 -7.98 8.78
CA LEU A 181 -11.84 -8.04 10.10
C LEU A 181 -11.55 -9.37 10.80
N ALA A 182 -11.56 -10.49 10.08
CA ALA A 182 -11.20 -11.79 10.65
C ALA A 182 -9.76 -11.80 11.17
N PHE A 183 -8.83 -11.23 10.39
CA PHE A 183 -7.43 -11.11 10.80
C PHE A 183 -7.28 -10.24 12.06
N ILE A 184 -7.90 -9.05 12.10
CA ILE A 184 -7.84 -8.14 13.25
C ILE A 184 -8.41 -8.80 14.52
N LYS A 185 -9.55 -9.49 14.42
CA LYS A 185 -10.15 -10.22 15.55
C LYS A 185 -9.19 -11.27 16.12
N ASN A 186 -8.51 -12.04 15.27
CA ASN A 186 -7.55 -13.05 15.71
C ASN A 186 -6.32 -12.46 16.42
N GLN A 187 -5.95 -11.20 16.13
CA GLN A 187 -4.86 -10.52 16.87
C GLN A 187 -5.32 -9.94 18.21
N THR A 188 -6.63 -9.79 18.41
CA THR A 188 -7.20 -9.24 19.64
C THR A 188 -7.46 -10.33 20.69
N ASN A 189 -7.74 -11.55 20.24
CA ASN A 189 -7.97 -12.73 21.08
C ASN A 189 -6.95 -13.84 20.73
N PRO A 190 -5.81 -13.94 21.44
CA PRO A 190 -4.75 -14.90 21.09
C PRO A 190 -5.10 -16.38 21.32
N THR A 191 -6.30 -16.70 21.76
CA THR A 191 -6.77 -18.09 21.88
C THR A 191 -7.33 -18.54 20.54
N PHE A 192 -6.48 -19.18 19.72
CA PHE A 192 -6.72 -20.44 18.99
C PHE A 192 -5.58 -20.66 17.98
N THR A 193 -4.48 -21.22 18.47
CA THR A 193 -3.49 -21.89 17.65
C THR A 193 -4.09 -23.22 17.19
N ILE A 194 -4.54 -23.32 15.93
CA ILE A 194 -4.72 -24.64 15.31
C ILE A 194 -3.34 -25.04 14.79
N ARG A 195 -2.78 -26.07 15.42
CA ARG A 195 -1.60 -26.81 14.96
C ARG A 195 -1.87 -27.49 13.62
#